data_AF-X0TIR6-F1
#
_entry.id   AF-X0TIR6-F1
#
_cell.length_a   1.000
_cell.length_b   1.000
_cell.length_c   1.000
_cell.angle_alpha   90.00
_cell.angle_beta   90.00
_cell.angle_gamma   90.00
#
_symmetry.space_group_name_H-M   'P 1'
#
loop_
_entity.id
_entity.type
_entity.pdbx_description
1 polymer ?
#
loop_
_entity_poly.entity_id
_entity_poly.type
_entity_poly.pdbx_seq_one_letter_code
_entity_poly.pdbx_strand_id
1 'polypeptide(L)' 'PAIAARMFGALAKEGINIDMISTSGIRISCLISASRIEDAVKAIHKEFNLDKAGEEQ' A
#
# COMPACT_ATOMS: atom_id res chain seq x y z
N PRO A 1 -4.56 -13.82 1.94
CA PRO A 1 -5.28 -13.11 3.02
C PRO A 1 -4.43 -12.06 3.78
N ALA A 2 -3.18 -12.39 4.17
CA ALA A 2 -2.36 -11.54 5.05
C ALA A 2 -1.78 -10.26 4.38
N ILE A 3 -1.48 -10.30 3.08
CA ILE A 3 -0.85 -9.16 2.37
C ILE A 3 -1.81 -7.98 2.26
N ALA A 4 -3.08 -8.23 1.88
CA ALA A 4 -4.11 -7.19 1.82
C ALA A 4 -4.31 -6.50 3.18
N ALA A 5 -4.41 -7.30 4.25
CA ALA A 5 -4.55 -6.79 5.61
C ALA A 5 -3.35 -5.92 6.04
N ARG A 6 -2.12 -6.32 5.71
CA ARG A 6 -0.93 -5.48 5.96
C ARG A 6 -0.98 -4.17 5.17
N MET A 7 -1.34 -4.21 3.89
CA MET A 7 -1.46 -3.02 3.04
C MET A 7 -2.50 -2.04 3.60
N PHE A 8 -3.71 -2.51 3.95
CA PHE A 8 -4.75 -1.66 4.52
C PHE A 8 -4.35 -1.13 5.90
N GLY A 9 -3.68 -1.95 6.72
CA GLY A 9 -3.14 -1.52 8.00
C GLY A 9 -2.10 -0.40 7.86
N ALA A 10 -1.23 -0.45 6.85
CA ALA A 10 -0.26 0.62 6.59
C ALA A 10 -0.95 1.94 6.21
N LEU A 11 -1.94 1.88 5.30
CA LEU A 11 -2.70 3.06 4.90
C LEU A 11 -3.51 3.65 6.07
N ALA A 12 -4.11 2.79 6.91
CA ALA A 12 -4.87 3.20 8.07
C ALA A 12 -4.01 3.88 9.15
N LYS A 13 -2.76 3.42 9.37
CA LYS A 13 -1.82 4.07 10.31
C LYS A 13 -1.52 5.53 9.93
N GLU A 14 -1.49 5.83 8.64
CA GLU A 14 -1.29 7.19 8.10
C GLU A 14 -2.61 7.97 7.92
N GLY A 15 -3.73 7.40 8.36
CA GLY A 15 -5.06 8.01 8.24
C GLY A 15 -5.51 8.20 6.79
N ILE A 16 -5.06 7.34 5.87
CA ILE A 16 -5.42 7.40 4.45
C ILE A 16 -6.70 6.60 4.24
N ASN A 17 -7.77 7.29 3.83
CA ASN A 17 -9.03 6.64 3.48
C ASN A 17 -8.92 5.89 2.15
N ILE A 18 -9.54 4.71 2.08
CA ILE A 18 -9.63 3.92 0.85
C ILE A 18 -11.08 4.03 0.34
N ASP A 19 -11.24 4.60 -0.85
CA ASP A 19 -12.56 4.85 -1.45
C ASP A 19 -13.09 3.61 -2.17
N MET A 20 -12.19 2.80 -2.73
CA MET A 20 -12.55 1.57 -3.44
C MET A 20 -11.40 0.56 -3.40
N ILE A 21 -11.75 -0.72 -3.28
CA ILE A 21 -10.81 -1.84 -3.36
C ILE A 21 -11.24 -2.74 -4.51
N SER A 22 -10.28 -3.10 -5.37
CA SER A 22 -10.46 -4.09 -6.43
C SER A 22 -9.35 -5.13 -6.37
N THR A 23 -9.71 -6.41 -6.31
CA THR A 23 -8.75 -7.51 -6.12
C THR A 23 -8.88 -8.58 -7.20
N SER A 24 -7.75 -9.07 -7.70
CA SER A 24 -7.62 -10.30 -8.47
C SER A 24 -6.76 -11.32 -7.70
N GLY A 25 -6.56 -12.52 -8.25
CA GLY A 25 -5.75 -13.56 -7.60
C GLY A 25 -4.29 -13.16 -7.31
N ILE A 26 -3.76 -12.16 -8.02
CA ILE A 26 -2.36 -11.71 -7.91
C ILE A 26 -2.21 -10.21 -7.66
N ARG A 27 -3.30 -9.43 -7.68
CA ARG A 27 -3.23 -7.96 -7.63
C ARG A 27 -4.30 -7.38 -6.72
N ILE A 28 -3.93 -6.37 -5.97
CA ILE A 28 -4.83 -5.55 -5.17
C ILE A 28 -4.64 -4.10 -5.65
N SER A 29 -5.73 -3.45 -6.03
CA SER A 29 -5.76 -2.06 -6.45
C SER A 29 -6.68 -1.29 -5.50
N CYS A 30 -6.22 -0.15 -5.01
CA CYS A 30 -6.98 0.72 -4.10
C CYS A 30 -7.11 2.11 -4.70
N LEU A 31 -8.31 2.68 -4.65
CA LEU A 31 -8.55 4.08 -4.96
C LEU A 31 -8.42 4.90 -3.67
N ILE A 32 -7.63 5.96 -3.73
CA ILE A 32 -7.37 6.88 -2.61
C ILE A 32 -7.35 8.32 -3.14
N SER A 33 -7.41 9.28 -2.22
CA SER A 33 -7.29 10.70 -2.56
C SER A 33 -5.94 11.01 -3.22
N ALA A 34 -5.98 11.76 -4.34
CA ALA A 34 -4.80 12.13 -5.10
C ALA A 34 -3.75 12.90 -4.27
N SER A 35 -4.19 13.71 -3.30
CA SER A 35 -3.32 14.47 -2.41
C SER A 35 -2.51 13.60 -1.44
N ARG A 36 -2.88 12.32 -1.29
CA ARG A 36 -2.26 11.37 -0.35
C ARG A 36 -1.49 10.26 -1.06
N ILE A 37 -1.35 10.33 -2.39
CA ILE A 37 -0.68 9.27 -3.17
C ILE A 37 0.77 9.08 -2.71
N GLU A 38 1.53 10.15 -2.53
CA GLU A 38 2.94 10.03 -2.10
C GLU A 38 3.06 9.39 -0.72
N ASP A 39 2.22 9.79 0.23
CA ASP A 39 2.20 9.25 1.58
C ASP A 39 1.79 7.77 1.57
N ALA A 40 0.79 7.41 0.77
CA ALA A 40 0.35 6.03 0.60
C ALA A 40 1.46 5.13 0.04
N VAL A 41 2.16 5.60 -1.00
CA VAL A 41 3.28 4.85 -1.61
C VAL A 41 4.40 4.66 -0.58
N LYS A 42 4.80 5.72 0.13
CA LYS A 42 5.82 5.65 1.19
C LYS A 42 5.42 4.70 2.31
N ALA A 43 4.17 4.76 2.77
CA ALA A 43 3.65 3.90 3.83
C ALA A 43 3.71 2.42 3.44
N ILE A 44 3.30 2.10 2.21
CA ILE A 44 3.35 0.74 1.66
C ILE A 44 4.80 0.28 1.48
N HIS A 45 5.67 1.10 0.89
CA HIS A 45 7.08 0.75 0.72
C HIS A 45 7.76 0.43 2.06
N LYS A 46 7.51 1.26 3.08
CA LYS A 46 8.01 1.06 4.45
C LYS A 46 7.46 -0.20 5.11
N GLU A 47 6.16 -0.45 5.03
CA GLU A 47 5.54 -1.64 5.65
C GLU A 47 6.04 -2.94 4.99
N PHE A 48 6.23 -2.94 3.67
CA PHE A 48 6.72 -4.10 2.93
C PHE A 48 8.26 -4.18 2.81
N ASN A 49 8.99 -3.21 3.37
CA ASN A 49 10.46 -3.10 3.27
C ASN A 49 10.97 -3.19 1.82
N LEU A 50 10.22 -2.64 0.86
CA LEU A 50 10.56 -2.71 -0.56
C LEU A 50 11.77 -1.85 -0.92
N ASP A 51 12.17 -0.92 -0.04
CA ASP A 51 13.37 -0.10 -0.20
C ASP A 51 14.66 -0.94 -0.24
N LYS A 52 14.63 -2.20 0.26
CA LYS A 52 15.77 -3.12 0.20
C LYS A 52 15.76 -4.06 -1.01
N ALA A 53 14.66 -4.11 -1.76
CA ALA A 53 14.49 -5.06 -2.86
C ALA A 53 15.01 -4.53 -4.21
N GLY A 54 15.44 -3.27 -4.26
CA GLY A 54 15.98 -2.61 -5.47
C GLY A 54 17.50 -2.50 -5.53
N GLU A 55 18.23 -3.01 -4.54
CA GLU A 55 19.67 -3.25 -4.69
C GLU A 55 19.84 -4.60 -5.42
N GLU A 56 19.85 -4.54 -6.76
CA GLU A 56 20.50 -5.59 -7.55
C GLU A 56 21.98 -5.63 -7.13
N GLN A 57 22.34 -6.65 -6.33
CA GLN A 57 23.71 -7.13 -6.16
C GLN A 57 24.03 -8.19 -7.20
#